data_AF-A0A919WLR1-F1
#
_entry.id   AF-A0A919WLR1-F1
#
_cell.length_a   1.000
_cell.length_b   1.000
_cell.length_c   1.000
_cell.angle_alpha   90.00
_cell.angle_beta   90.00
_cell.angle_gamma   90.00
#
_symmetry.space_group_name_H-M   'P 1'
#
loop_
_entity.id
_entity.type
_entity.pdbx_description
1 polymer ?
#
loop_
_entity_poly.entity_id
_entity_poly.type
_entity_poly.pdbx_seq_one_letter_code
_entity_poly.pdbx_strand_id
1 'polypeptide(L)' 'MTFKKGYYLGYLIFVLAIAIVYFIIPPQYGFRALITLTTLFCLYQFFLYLGFFK' A
#
# COMPACT_ATOMS: atom_id res chain seq x y z
N MET A 1 21.15 1.78 7.44
CA MET A 1 20.22 0.64 7.34
C MET A 1 19.23 0.64 8.52
N THR A 2 18.43 1.70 8.64
CA THR A 2 17.42 1.84 9.72
C THR A 2 16.07 2.14 9.08
N PHE A 3 15.58 1.21 8.26
CA PHE A 3 14.18 1.27 7.81
C PHE A 3 13.33 0.75 8.97
N LYS A 4 12.69 1.69 9.68
CA LYS A 4 11.79 1.41 10.80
C LYS A 4 10.80 0.29 10.40
N LYS A 5 10.62 -0.72 11.24
CA LYS A 5 9.77 -1.91 11.01
C LYS A 5 8.39 -1.60 10.41
N GLY A 6 7.81 -0.44 10.70
CA GLY A 6 6.54 0.02 10.14
C GLY A 6 6.54 0.20 8.61
N TYR A 7 7.67 0.61 8.01
CA TYR A 7 7.79 0.73 6.55
C TYR A 7 7.72 -0.64 5.86
N TYR A 8 8.36 -1.65 6.44
CA TYR A 8 8.35 -3.03 5.91
C TYR A 8 6.96 -3.65 5.98
N LEU A 9 6.25 -3.43 7.09
CA LEU A 9 4.87 -3.89 7.29
C LEU A 9 3.89 -3.27 6.28
N GLY A 10 3.96 -1.94 6.10
CA GLY A 10 3.15 -1.26 5.09
C GLY A 10 3.39 -1.78 3.69
N TYR A 11 4.66 -1.97 3.33
CA TYR A 11 5.04 -2.47 2.01
C TYR A 11 4.55 -3.90 1.78
N LEU A 12 4.63 -4.77 2.78
CA LEU A 12 4.16 -6.15 2.70
C LEU A 12 2.62 -6.20 2.48
N ILE A 13 1.87 -5.36 3.19
CA ILE A 13 0.42 -5.23 3.02
C ILE A 13 0.08 -4.71 1.61
N PHE A 14 0.85 -3.76 1.08
CA PHE A 14 0.65 -3.22 -0.26
C PHE A 14 0.86 -4.28 -1.35
N VAL A 15 1.93 -5.07 -1.26
CA VAL A 15 2.21 -6.15 -2.21
C VAL A 15 1.13 -7.22 -2.16
N LEU A 16 0.67 -7.62 -0.97
CA LEU A 16 -0.46 -8.54 -0.81
C LEU A 16 -1.74 -7.99 -1.44
N ALA A 17 -2.04 -6.71 -1.22
CA ALA A 17 -3.24 -6.09 -1.76
C ALA A 17 -3.20 -5.98 -3.30
N ILE A 18 -2.03 -5.73 -3.90
CA ILE A 18 -1.84 -5.80 -5.36
C ILE A 18 -2.09 -7.21 -5.87
N ALA A 19 -1.53 -8.23 -5.21
CA ALA A 19 -1.74 -9.62 -5.60
C ALA A 19 -3.22 -10.00 -5.56
N ILE A 20 -3.94 -9.60 -4.51
CA ILE A 20 -5.39 -9.83 -4.38
C ILE A 20 -6.17 -9.14 -5.50
N VAL A 21 -5.85 -7.87 -5.79
CA VAL A 21 -6.51 -7.13 -6.88
C VAL A 21 -6.28 -7.80 -8.23
N TYR A 22 -5.08 -8.33 -8.48
CA TYR A 22 -4.76 -9.02 -9.73
C TYR A 22 -5.59 -10.30 -9.94
N PHE A 23 -5.86 -11.06 -8.87
CA PHE A 23 -6.63 -12.31 -8.97
C PHE A 23 -8.14 -12.13 -8.93
N ILE A 24 -8.64 -11.12 -8.18
CA ILE A 24 -10.08 -10.98 -7.91
C ILE A 24 -10.74 -9.98 -8.87
N ILE A 25 -10.04 -8.92 -9.30
CA ILE A 25 -10.67 -7.81 -10.01
C ILE A 25 -10.59 -8.04 -11.53
N PRO A 26 -11.73 -7.91 -12.26
CA PRO A 26 -11.71 -7.96 -13.71
C PRO A 26 -10.76 -6.92 -14.29
N PRO A 27 -10.03 -7.22 -15.38
CA PRO A 27 -9.01 -6.32 -15.94
C PRO A 27 -9.55 -4.93 -16.32
N GLN A 28 -10.85 -4.82 -16.56
CA GLN A 28 -11.61 -3.60 -16.81
C GLN A 28 -11.54 -2.60 -15.64
N TYR A 29 -11.49 -3.09 -14.41
CA TYR A 29 -11.45 -2.29 -13.18
C TYR A 29 -10.07 -2.28 -12.51
N GLY A 30 -9.12 -3.07 -13.01
CA GLY A 30 -7.78 -3.21 -12.44
C GLY A 30 -7.05 -1.87 -12.33
N PHE A 31 -7.16 -1.00 -13.34
CA PHE A 31 -6.52 0.32 -13.33
C PHE A 31 -7.08 1.22 -12.21
N ARG A 32 -8.40 1.22 -12.03
CA ARG A 32 -9.07 2.02 -11.00
C ARG A 32 -8.77 1.48 -9.60
N ALA A 33 -8.71 0.16 -9.46
CA ALA A 33 -8.30 -0.49 -8.21
C ALA A 33 -6.85 -0.15 -7.86
N LEU A 34 -5.92 -0.23 -8.81
CA LEU A 34 -4.51 0.12 -8.62
C LEU A 34 -4.30 1.56 -8.19
N ILE A 35 -5.00 2.52 -8.80
CA ILE A 35 -4.94 3.93 -8.39
C ILE A 35 -5.41 4.07 -6.94
N THR A 36 -6.55 3.47 -6.59
CA THR A 36 -7.11 3.55 -5.24
C THR A 36 -6.16 2.95 -4.19
N LEU A 37 -5.56 1.81 -4.51
CA LEU A 37 -4.59 1.10 -3.66
C LEU A 37 -3.31 1.94 -3.48
N THR A 38 -2.83 2.55 -4.55
CA THR A 38 -1.65 3.41 -4.55
C THR A 38 -1.90 4.67 -3.72
N THR A 39 -3.06 5.31 -3.85
CA THR A 39 -3.45 6.46 -3.02
C THR A 39 -3.51 6.10 -1.54
N LEU A 40 -4.11 4.95 -1.19
CA LEU A 40 -4.17 4.43 0.18
C LEU A 40 -2.77 4.18 0.77
N PHE A 41 -1.88 3.56 -0.03
CA PHE A 41 -0.51 3.30 0.40
C PHE A 41 0.29 4.58 0.59
N CYS A 42 0.13 5.54 -0.33
CA CYS A 42 0.79 6.84 -0.24
C CYS A 42 0.36 7.60 1.01
N LEU A 43 -0.95 7.58 1.34
CA LEU A 43 -1.47 8.13 2.59
C LEU A 43 -0.90 7.43 3.81
N TYR A 44 -0.89 6.09 3.84
CA TYR A 44 -0.31 5.31 4.94
C TYR A 44 1.17 5.66 5.16
N GLN A 45 1.94 5.76 4.08
CA GLN A 45 3.35 6.12 4.13
C GLN A 45 3.57 7.56 4.59
N PHE A 46 2.68 8.48 4.19
CA PHE A 46 2.66 9.87 4.65
C PHE A 46 2.36 9.96 6.16
N PHE A 47 1.39 9.20 6.67
CA PHE A 47 1.09 9.11 8.10
C PHE A 47 2.25 8.53 8.93
N LEU A 48 2.91 7.50 8.42
CA LEU A 48 4.12 6.95 9.03
C LEU A 48 5.28 7.96 9.05
N TYR A 49 5.41 8.76 7.98
CA TYR A 49 6.48 9.76 7.87
C TYR A 49 6.21 11.01 8.73
N LEU A 50 4.94 11.43 8.86
CA LEU A 50 4.52 12.57 9.68
C LEU A 50 4.68 12.31 11.20
N GLY A 51 4.99 11.07 11.60
CA GLY A 51 5.47 10.81 12.96
C GLY A 51 4.39 10.51 13.99
N PHE A 52 3.30 9.84 13.62
CA PHE A 52 2.33 9.33 14.61
C PHE A 52 2.84 8.09 15.37
N PHE A 53 4.03 7.58 15.03
CA PHE A 53 4.78 6.55 15.76
C PHE A 53 6.14 7.13 16.18
N LYS A 54 6.13 8.06 17.14
CA LYS A 54 7.30 8.37 17.96
C LYS A 54 7.23 7.57 19.24
#